data_AF-A0A6N2RJM5-F1
#
_entry.id   AF-A0A6N2RJM5-F1
#
_cell.length_a   1.000
_cell.length_b   1.000
_cell.length_c   1.000
_cell.angle_alpha   90.00
_cell.angle_beta   90.00
_cell.angle_gamma   90.00
#
_symmetry.space_group_name_H-M   'P 1'
#
loop_
_entity.id
_entity.type
_entity.pdbx_description
1 polymer ?
#
loop_
_entity_poly.entity_id
_entity_poly.type
_entity_poly.pdbx_seq_one_letter_code
_entity_poly.pdbx_strand_id
1 'polypeptide(L)'
;MTKEALLAKGGIYFEKIQNGMAEYTWESRYLSSRSAEKYIRQLWEKNGPENSFVDCYYPFLEKESQEMVLEMLSPRQQEYLKKLDMKADDVAIPLDEEILSIATILNDRELLFFTFYFTGELCTIWGNYKQEYVIFTPKKEK
;
A
#
# COMPACT_ATOMS: atom_id res chain seq x y z
N MET A 1 6.20 11.01 0.01
CA MET A 1 5.31 11.97 -0.67
C MET A 1 4.22 12.41 0.29
N THR A 2 3.82 13.68 0.26
CA THR A 2 2.76 14.19 1.13
C THR A 2 1.36 13.85 0.59
N LYS A 3 0.35 14.00 1.46
CA LYS A 3 -1.07 13.82 1.12
C LYS A 3 -1.50 14.74 -0.03
N GLU A 4 -1.09 16.00 0.00
CA GLU A 4 -1.43 17.00 -1.02
C GLU A 4 -0.85 16.62 -2.39
N ALA A 5 0.39 16.11 -2.41
CA ALA A 5 1.04 15.66 -3.63
C ALA A 5 0.34 14.42 -4.24
N LEU A 6 -0.12 13.49 -3.39
CA LEU A 6 -0.89 12.33 -3.83
C LEU A 6 -2.25 12.74 -4.42
N LEU A 7 -2.97 13.63 -3.73
CA LEU A 7 -4.26 14.16 -4.21
C LEU A 7 -4.11 14.97 -5.50
N ALA A 8 -3.03 15.76 -5.64
CA ALA A 8 -2.74 16.51 -6.86
C ALA A 8 -2.49 15.61 -8.09
N LYS A 9 -2.08 14.35 -7.86
CA LYS A 9 -1.99 13.31 -8.90
C LYS A 9 -3.32 12.59 -9.17
N GLY A 10 -4.41 12.97 -8.49
CA GLY A 10 -5.71 12.31 -8.59
C GLY A 10 -5.84 11.05 -7.74
N GLY A 11 -4.90 10.81 -6.81
CA GLY A 11 -4.96 9.67 -5.90
C GLY A 11 -6.21 9.67 -5.02
N ILE A 12 -6.74 8.49 -4.75
CA ILE A 12 -7.86 8.30 -3.82
C ILE A 12 -7.27 8.11 -2.43
N TYR A 13 -7.39 9.11 -1.57
CA TYR A 13 -6.85 9.07 -0.21
C TYR A 13 -7.93 9.34 0.83
N PHE A 14 -7.97 8.50 1.86
CA PHE A 14 -8.84 8.67 3.02
C PHE A 14 -8.21 7.96 4.23
N GLU A 15 -8.38 8.53 5.42
CA GLU A 15 -7.77 8.01 6.65
C GLU A 15 -8.58 6.89 7.30
N LYS A 16 -9.87 6.82 6.98
CA LYS A 16 -10.81 5.84 7.53
C LYS A 16 -11.52 5.12 6.41
N ILE A 17 -11.51 3.80 6.44
CA ILE A 17 -12.13 2.97 5.39
C ILE A 17 -13.61 3.28 5.17
N GLN A 18 -14.33 3.70 6.22
CA GLN A 18 -15.74 4.10 6.13
C GLN A 18 -15.94 5.33 5.21
N ASN A 19 -15.00 6.27 5.19
CA ASN A 19 -15.05 7.42 4.30
C ASN A 19 -14.87 6.96 2.85
N GLY A 20 -13.90 6.06 2.62
CA GLY A 20 -13.70 5.43 1.32
C GLY A 20 -14.97 4.75 0.80
N MET A 21 -15.64 3.96 1.65
CA MET A 21 -16.86 3.24 1.29
C MET A 21 -18.06 4.15 0.99
N ALA A 22 -18.13 5.33 1.60
CA ALA A 22 -19.19 6.30 1.35
C ALA A 22 -18.95 7.10 0.06
N GLU A 23 -17.70 7.43 -0.22
CA GLU A 23 -17.33 8.37 -1.29
C GLU A 23 -17.05 7.68 -2.62
N TYR A 24 -16.60 6.43 -2.62
CA TYR A 24 -16.10 5.72 -3.82
C TYR A 24 -16.87 4.44 -4.13
N THR A 25 -16.69 3.92 -5.35
CA THR A 25 -17.08 2.54 -5.66
C THR A 25 -16.03 1.61 -5.07
N TRP A 26 -16.49 0.55 -4.39
CA TRP A 26 -15.59 -0.40 -3.75
C TRP A 26 -15.99 -1.85 -3.99
N GLU A 27 -15.00 -2.73 -3.96
CA GLU A 27 -15.18 -4.18 -3.94
C GLU A 27 -14.15 -4.83 -3.01
N SER A 28 -14.52 -5.95 -2.40
CA SER A 28 -13.58 -6.79 -1.64
C SER A 28 -13.03 -7.90 -2.53
N ARG A 29 -11.72 -8.13 -2.48
CA ARG A 29 -11.07 -9.32 -3.05
C ARG A 29 -10.28 -10.05 -1.99
N TYR A 30 -10.41 -11.38 -1.95
CA TYR A 30 -9.65 -12.22 -1.04
C TYR A 30 -8.48 -12.84 -1.79
N LEU A 31 -7.27 -12.39 -1.49
CA LEU A 31 -6.07 -12.72 -2.24
C LEU A 31 -4.99 -13.26 -1.31
N SER A 32 -4.61 -14.53 -1.49
CA SER A 32 -3.40 -15.07 -0.84
C SER A 32 -2.18 -14.22 -1.16
N SER A 33 -1.15 -14.23 -0.30
CA SER A 33 0.08 -13.44 -0.51
C SER A 33 0.59 -13.44 -1.96
N ARG A 34 0.75 -14.63 -2.57
CA ARG A 34 1.23 -14.76 -3.96
C ARG A 34 0.26 -14.17 -5.00
N SER A 35 -1.04 -14.29 -4.75
CA SER A 35 -2.07 -13.73 -5.65
C SER A 35 -2.15 -12.22 -5.51
N ALA A 36 -2.01 -11.69 -4.30
CA ALA A 36 -1.95 -10.27 -4.00
C ALA A 36 -0.72 -9.63 -4.66
N GLU A 37 0.47 -10.22 -4.48
CA GLU A 37 1.70 -9.78 -5.13
C GLU A 37 1.53 -9.71 -6.65
N LYS A 38 1.03 -10.78 -7.27
CA LYS A 38 0.80 -10.80 -8.72
C LYS A 38 -0.19 -9.71 -9.16
N TYR A 39 -1.29 -9.54 -8.43
CA TYR A 39 -2.33 -8.58 -8.78
C TYR A 39 -1.84 -7.14 -8.69
N ILE A 40 -1.16 -6.79 -7.59
CA ILE A 40 -0.62 -5.45 -7.36
C ILE A 40 0.52 -5.16 -8.34
N ARG A 41 1.36 -6.17 -8.65
CA ARG A 41 2.44 -6.03 -9.65
C ARG A 41 1.91 -5.72 -11.04
N GLN A 42 0.81 -6.36 -11.46
CA GLN A 42 0.18 -6.05 -12.74
C GLN A 42 -0.35 -4.61 -12.81
N LEU A 43 -0.88 -4.08 -11.70
CA LEU A 43 -1.31 -2.69 -11.64
C LEU A 43 -0.12 -1.72 -11.65
N TRP A 44 0.95 -2.05 -10.94
CA TRP A 44 2.21 -1.31 -10.96
C TRP A 44 2.81 -1.24 -12.36
N GLU A 45 2.90 -2.36 -13.08
CA GLU A 45 3.40 -2.43 -14.47
C GLU A 45 2.56 -1.57 -15.42
N LYS A 46 1.24 -1.52 -15.23
CA LYS A 46 0.34 -0.69 -16.06
C LYS A 46 0.43 0.80 -15.75
N ASN A 47 0.57 1.16 -14.48
CA ASN A 47 0.60 2.55 -14.03
C ASN A 47 1.98 3.20 -14.22
N GLY A 48 3.03 2.39 -14.18
CA GLY A 48 4.40 2.87 -14.13
C GLY A 48 4.81 3.32 -12.71
N PRO A 49 6.13 3.39 -12.44
CA PRO A 49 6.66 3.81 -11.15
C PRO A 49 6.27 5.25 -10.76
N GLU A 50 6.01 6.11 -11.73
CA GLU A 50 5.65 7.52 -11.52
C GLU A 50 4.20 7.73 -11.05
N ASN A 51 3.37 6.68 -11.13
CA ASN A 51 1.96 6.70 -10.75
C ASN A 51 1.59 5.58 -9.77
N SER A 52 2.57 4.99 -9.10
CA SER A 52 2.35 3.88 -8.17
C SER A 52 3.03 4.15 -6.84
N PHE A 53 2.25 4.12 -5.76
CA PHE A 53 2.71 4.47 -4.43
C PHE A 53 2.18 3.50 -3.38
N VAL A 54 2.85 3.45 -2.24
CA VAL A 54 2.44 2.62 -1.12
C VAL A 54 2.62 3.36 0.21
N ASP A 55 1.61 3.23 1.07
CA ASP A 55 1.67 3.66 2.46
C ASP A 55 2.62 2.75 3.24
N CYS A 56 3.71 3.31 3.75
CA CYS A 56 4.67 2.59 4.57
C CYS A 56 4.91 3.35 5.88
N TYR A 57 4.44 2.79 6.99
CA TYR A 57 4.60 3.38 8.31
C TYR A 57 5.71 2.72 9.13
N TYR A 58 6.46 1.77 8.54
CA TYR A 58 7.57 1.10 9.21
C TYR A 58 8.57 2.06 9.89
N PRO A 59 9.02 3.17 9.24
CA PRO A 59 9.95 4.11 9.88
C PRO A 59 9.40 4.78 11.14
N PHE A 60 8.08 4.82 11.32
CA PHE A 60 7.40 5.50 12.43
C PHE A 60 6.96 4.56 13.56
N LEU A 61 7.14 3.24 13.40
CA LEU A 61 6.86 2.26 14.45
C LEU A 61 7.85 2.39 15.61
N GLU A 62 7.43 1.99 16.82
CA GLU A 62 8.40 1.79 17.91
C GLU A 62 9.41 0.67 17.59
N LYS A 63 10.57 0.71 18.24
CA LYS A 63 11.67 -0.23 18.00
C LYS A 63 11.28 -1.70 18.10
N GLU A 64 10.46 -2.06 19.10
CA GLU A 64 10.00 -3.44 19.29
C GLU A 64 9.15 -3.91 18.09
N SER A 65 8.21 -3.08 17.64
CA SER A 65 7.40 -3.36 16.44
C SER A 65 8.25 -3.41 15.16
N GLN A 66 9.29 -2.57 15.05
CA GLN A 66 10.24 -2.64 13.94
C GLN A 66 11.02 -3.96 13.94
N GLU A 67 11.49 -4.43 15.11
CA GLU A 67 12.22 -5.70 15.24
C GLU A 67 11.33 -6.89 14.84
N MET A 68 10.08 -6.94 15.32
CA MET A 68 9.11 -7.98 14.94
C MET A 68 8.88 -8.04 13.41
N VAL A 69 8.78 -6.89 12.76
CA VAL A 69 8.62 -6.81 11.30
C VAL A 69 9.87 -7.35 10.59
N LEU A 70 11.06 -6.98 11.05
CA LEU A 70 12.32 -7.40 10.43
C LEU A 70 12.54 -8.91 10.53
N GLU A 71 12.15 -9.55 11.63
CA GLU A 71 12.29 -11.01 11.84
C GLU A 71 11.53 -11.85 10.80
N MET A 72 10.47 -11.29 10.19
CA MET A 72 9.65 -11.96 9.18
C MET A 72 10.19 -11.81 7.76
N LEU A 73 11.24 -10.99 7.59
CA LEU A 73 11.77 -10.59 6.31
C LEU A 73 13.16 -11.15 6.08
N SER A 74 13.48 -11.39 4.81
CA SER A 74 14.84 -11.78 4.42
C SER A 74 15.86 -10.66 4.71
N PRO A 75 17.16 -10.96 4.86
CA PRO A 75 18.18 -9.95 5.12
C PRO A 75 18.19 -8.79 4.09
N ARG A 76 17.90 -9.10 2.82
CA ARG A 76 17.77 -8.11 1.75
C ARG A 76 16.60 -7.14 2.00
N GLN A 77 15.43 -7.67 2.34
CA GLN A 77 14.23 -6.89 2.65
C GLN A 77 14.40 -6.06 3.92
N GLN A 78 15.09 -6.61 4.93
CA GLN A 78 15.44 -5.87 6.14
C GLN A 78 16.34 -4.67 5.83
N GLU A 79 17.35 -4.86 4.98
CA GLU A 79 18.23 -3.77 4.56
C GLU A 79 17.47 -2.70 3.76
N TYR A 80 16.52 -3.11 2.92
CA TYR A 80 15.65 -2.19 2.19
C TYR A 80 14.85 -1.30 3.16
N LEU A 81 14.15 -1.89 4.14
CA LEU A 81 13.35 -1.13 5.11
C LEU A 81 14.20 -0.17 5.96
N LYS A 82 15.41 -0.59 6.36
CA LYS A 82 16.34 0.25 7.13
C LYS A 82 16.87 1.45 6.35
N LYS A 83 16.79 1.42 5.01
CA LYS A 83 17.22 2.50 4.12
C LYS A 83 16.08 3.44 3.72
N LEU A 84 14.84 3.15 4.13
CA LEU A 84 13.71 4.03 3.87
C LEU A 84 13.93 5.36 4.60
N ASP A 85 13.98 6.43 3.83
CA ASP A 85 14.01 7.80 4.33
C ASP A 85 12.65 8.42 4.08
N MET A 86 11.88 8.60 5.15
CA MET A 86 10.56 9.21 5.13
C MET A 86 10.50 10.39 6.08
N LYS A 87 9.97 11.51 5.60
CA LYS A 87 9.73 12.68 6.43
C LYS A 87 8.44 12.50 7.21
N ALA A 88 8.30 13.24 8.32
CA ALA A 88 7.15 13.14 9.20
C ALA A 88 5.79 13.46 8.51
N ASP A 89 5.81 14.21 7.41
CA ASP A 89 4.65 14.58 6.60
C ASP A 89 4.41 13.65 5.39
N ASP A 90 5.28 12.66 5.17
CA ASP A 90 5.11 11.69 4.10
C ASP A 90 4.04 10.65 4.47
N VAL A 91 3.08 10.45 3.56
CA VAL A 91 2.02 9.44 3.70
C VAL A 91 2.23 8.22 2.80
N ALA A 92 3.11 8.33 1.80
CA ALA A 92 3.41 7.23 0.88
C ALA A 92 4.79 7.39 0.25
N ILE A 93 5.37 6.27 -0.19
CA ILE A 93 6.61 6.21 -0.97
C ILE A 93 6.33 5.63 -2.37
N PRO A 94 7.20 5.84 -3.36
CA PRO A 94 7.12 5.13 -4.63
C PRO A 94 7.05 3.61 -4.43
N LEU A 95 6.15 2.96 -5.14
CA LEU A 95 6.04 1.50 -5.14
C LEU A 95 7.12 0.92 -6.07
N ASP A 96 7.93 0.01 -5.54
CA ASP A 96 8.84 -0.83 -6.30
C ASP A 96 8.62 -2.31 -5.96
N GLU A 97 9.35 -3.19 -6.63
CA GLU A 97 9.19 -4.64 -6.45
C GLU A 97 9.52 -5.12 -5.03
N GLU A 98 10.48 -4.49 -4.35
CA GLU A 98 10.93 -4.92 -3.04
C GLU A 98 9.88 -4.57 -1.98
N ILE A 99 9.42 -3.32 -1.95
CA ILE A 99 8.39 -2.90 -0.99
C ILE A 99 7.04 -3.57 -1.29
N LEU A 100 6.73 -3.86 -2.56
CA LEU A 100 5.55 -4.65 -2.92
C LEU A 100 5.62 -6.05 -2.30
N SER A 101 6.75 -6.74 -2.47
CA SER A 101 6.96 -8.07 -1.89
C SER A 101 6.84 -8.02 -0.36
N ILE A 102 7.50 -7.06 0.30
CA ILE A 102 7.42 -6.84 1.75
C ILE A 102 5.97 -6.63 2.19
N ALA A 103 5.25 -5.71 1.56
CA ALA A 103 3.89 -5.35 1.92
C ALA A 103 2.93 -6.55 1.85
N THR A 104 3.07 -7.40 0.82
CA THR A 104 2.21 -8.59 0.66
C THR A 104 2.56 -9.72 1.64
N ILE A 105 3.80 -9.83 2.09
CA ILE A 105 4.18 -10.75 3.18
C ILE A 105 3.57 -10.27 4.49
N LEU A 106 3.73 -8.99 4.83
CA LEU A 106 3.29 -8.45 6.10
C LEU A 106 1.76 -8.37 6.22
N ASN A 107 1.05 -8.07 5.11
CA ASN A 107 -0.41 -8.16 5.04
C ASN A 107 -0.90 -9.59 5.30
N ASP A 108 -0.27 -10.59 4.67
CA ASP A 108 -0.66 -12.00 4.81
C ASP A 108 -0.44 -12.54 6.22
N ARG A 109 0.57 -12.00 6.91
CA ARG A 109 0.85 -12.30 8.32
C ARG A 109 0.02 -11.47 9.32
N GLU A 110 -0.81 -10.56 8.83
CA GLU A 110 -1.60 -9.62 9.65
C GLU A 110 -0.73 -8.79 10.62
N LEU A 111 0.52 -8.51 10.24
CA LEU A 111 1.46 -7.76 11.07
C LEU A 111 1.40 -6.26 10.77
N LEU A 112 1.40 -5.93 9.48
CA LEU A 112 1.22 -4.57 8.98
C LEU A 112 0.32 -4.61 7.76
N PHE A 113 -0.71 -3.79 7.77
CA PHE A 113 -1.62 -3.53 6.66
C PHE A 113 -1.13 -2.37 5.81
N PHE A 114 -0.90 -2.63 4.52
CA PHE A 114 -0.44 -1.64 3.55
C PHE A 114 -1.59 -1.16 2.65
N THR A 115 -1.53 0.11 2.29
CA THR A 115 -2.43 0.72 1.29
C THR A 115 -1.63 1.09 0.04
N PHE A 116 -2.10 0.69 -1.13
CA PHE A 116 -1.48 0.98 -2.42
C PHE A 116 -2.30 2.01 -3.17
N TYR A 117 -1.65 3.02 -3.73
CA TYR A 117 -2.28 4.09 -4.48
C TYR A 117 -1.78 4.06 -5.93
N PHE A 118 -2.71 4.00 -6.87
CA PHE A 118 -2.43 4.03 -8.30
C PHE A 118 -3.10 5.26 -8.92
N THR A 119 -2.31 6.12 -9.57
CA THR A 119 -2.75 7.43 -10.07
C THR A 119 -2.89 7.51 -11.60
N GLY A 120 -2.56 6.44 -12.34
CA GLY A 120 -2.77 6.31 -13.78
C GLY A 120 -4.10 5.62 -14.09
N GLU A 121 -4.17 4.30 -13.84
CA GLU A 121 -5.44 3.58 -13.71
C GLU A 121 -5.92 3.75 -12.27
N LEU A 122 -6.73 4.80 -12.04
CA LEU A 122 -7.13 5.27 -10.72
C LEU A 122 -7.74 4.17 -9.85
N CYS A 123 -7.00 3.73 -8.83
CA CYS A 123 -7.53 2.89 -7.78
C CYS A 123 -6.70 3.00 -6.50
N THR A 124 -7.31 2.58 -5.39
CA THR A 124 -6.62 2.43 -4.11
C THR A 124 -6.96 1.08 -3.53
N ILE A 125 -5.94 0.35 -3.12
CA ILE A 125 -6.06 -1.00 -2.58
C ILE A 125 -5.69 -0.96 -1.13
N TRP A 126 -6.65 -1.23 -0.25
CA TRP A 126 -6.45 -1.28 1.18
C TRP A 126 -6.33 -2.73 1.62
N GLY A 127 -5.14 -3.14 2.11
CA GLY A 127 -4.93 -4.45 2.71
C GLY A 127 -5.60 -4.57 4.08
N ASN A 128 -6.35 -5.63 4.31
CA ASN A 128 -7.13 -5.86 5.52
C ASN A 128 -6.95 -7.31 6.02
N TYR A 129 -7.49 -7.59 7.22
CA TYR A 129 -7.46 -8.91 7.83
C TYR A 129 -7.99 -10.01 6.91
N LYS A 130 -7.58 -11.25 7.15
CA LYS A 130 -8.05 -12.45 6.43
C LYS A 130 -7.81 -12.37 4.92
N GLN A 131 -6.68 -11.79 4.52
CA GLN A 131 -6.29 -11.67 3.11
C GLN A 131 -7.29 -10.84 2.28
N GLU A 132 -8.09 -9.99 2.92
CA GLU A 132 -9.00 -9.10 2.22
C GLU A 132 -8.24 -7.88 1.70
N TYR A 133 -8.50 -7.54 0.44
CA TYR A 133 -8.04 -6.31 -0.20
C TYR A 133 -9.28 -5.56 -0.67
N VAL A 134 -9.56 -4.42 -0.03
CA VAL A 134 -10.68 -3.56 -0.41
C VAL A 134 -10.19 -2.58 -1.44
N ILE A 135 -10.76 -2.65 -2.63
CA ILE A 135 -10.34 -1.88 -3.81
C ILE A 135 -11.34 -0.76 -4.02
N PHE A 136 -10.85 0.46 -4.01
CA PHE A 136 -11.62 1.68 -4.24
C PHE A 136 -11.31 2.25 -5.61
N THR A 137 -12.35 2.67 -6.32
CA THR A 137 -12.27 3.28 -7.66
C THR A 137 -13.20 4.50 -7.72
N PRO A 138 -12.96 5.46 -8.63
CA PRO A 138 -13.86 6.58 -8.82
C PRO A 138 -15.29 6.09 -9.09
N LYS A 139 -16.30 6.80 -8.57
CA LYS A 139 -17.69 6.51 -8.91
C LYS A 139 -17.85 6.64 -10.43
N LYS A 140 -18.49 5.65 -11.06
CA LYS A 140 -18.93 5.80 -12.44
C LYS A 140 -19.96 6.93 -12.47
N GLU A 141 -19.65 8.01 -13.20
CA GLU A 141 -20.67 8.99 -13.56
C GLU A 141 -21.77 8.25 -14.35
N LYS A 142 -23.03 8.46 -13.96
CA LYS A 142 -24.19 7.87 -14.62
C LYS A 142 -24.55 8.61 -15.89
#